data_AF-A0A075MVQ0-F1
#
_entry.id   AF-A0A075MVQ0-F1
#
_cell.length_a   1.000
_cell.length_b   1.000
_cell.length_c   1.000
_cell.angle_alpha   90.00
_cell.angle_beta   90.00
_cell.angle_gamma   90.00
#
_symmetry.space_group_name_H-M   'P 1'
#
loop_
_entity.id
_entity.type
_entity.pdbx_description
1 polymer ?
#
loop_
_entity_poly.entity_id
_entity_poly.type
_entity_poly.pdbx_seq_one_letter_code
_entity_poly.pdbx_strand_id
1 'polypeptide(L)'
;MHDDGDVAVVESIPGLRHVFFKGALPKGAFLLTGPAGSGKTMYCMQFLRDGIAAGERCLYVSFDPLFSKEKFRESLGSQKDDYEESFIAPTTASFFKSGKKDPGRAAALLEQVRRAVDSGAPARVAVDSVTHLLPHFSEGEVLEIVAELASVLRGASAMAIITLTTVPSKGDLSDTIASLLDGTLQIKLEDEGKDLARSLRLLAVRGTYHNPAWARFSITEKGTLMFGQEEQEDDGQAQAEPAITCKLCDKPIAGKVAYDADAPFHPHCLETYRKLSDIYGSSVVYAIPVGVINASFFFIDIVGLSDPSLSVEKQIKKIENLNRLISSCDAVARAPKDKRIILPTGDGMAIGFLMNPELPLQLSMQLHRKLGAFNKSAGAGEAIGVRIGLSAGPVFVVSDINGNQNVWGPGIILARRVMDIGDDRHILLADSLAEQLINLKDEYRRIIKLVSPKFTIKHGQAIKVYSASSADFGNPKVPARLAAG
;
A
#
# COMPACT_ATOMS: atom_id res chain seq x y z
N MET A 1 -35.37 -29.89 26.27
CA MET A 1 -35.83 -29.45 24.95
C MET A 1 -34.76 -28.51 24.44
N HIS A 2 -33.85 -29.06 23.64
CA HIS A 2 -32.87 -28.29 22.90
C HIS A 2 -33.59 -27.65 21.72
N ASP A 3 -33.45 -26.33 21.56
CA ASP A 3 -33.83 -25.61 20.37
C ASP A 3 -32.54 -25.04 19.79
N ASP A 4 -32.02 -25.75 18.78
CA ASP A 4 -30.83 -25.40 18.02
C ASP A 4 -31.18 -24.24 17.09
N GLY A 5 -30.82 -23.02 17.51
CA GLY A 5 -30.84 -21.85 16.66
C GLY A 5 -29.60 -21.84 15.77
N ASP A 6 -29.75 -22.32 14.53
CA ASP A 6 -28.77 -22.27 13.44
C ASP A 6 -27.99 -20.94 13.39
N VAL A 7 -26.69 -21.00 13.70
CA VAL A 7 -25.73 -19.94 13.39
C VAL A 7 -25.33 -20.12 11.92
N ALA A 8 -25.81 -19.25 11.05
CA ALA A 8 -25.40 -19.22 9.65
C ALA A 8 -23.90 -18.86 9.56
N VAL A 9 -23.07 -19.88 9.33
CA VAL A 9 -21.64 -19.74 9.01
C VAL A 9 -21.53 -19.13 7.62
N VAL A 10 -21.11 -17.85 7.54
CA VAL A 10 -20.86 -17.19 6.24
C VAL A 10 -19.42 -17.49 5.81
N GLU A 11 -19.20 -18.72 5.37
CA GLU A 11 -18.00 -19.11 4.62
C GLU A 11 -18.12 -18.57 3.19
N SER A 12 -17.18 -17.74 2.73
CA SER A 12 -17.00 -17.56 1.29
C SER A 12 -15.57 -17.26 0.91
N ILE A 13 -15.05 -18.01 -0.07
CA ILE A 13 -14.25 -17.65 -1.26
C ILE A 13 -14.09 -18.99 -2.00
N PRO A 14 -14.46 -19.15 -3.31
CA PRO A 14 -13.89 -18.45 -4.46
C PRO A 14 -14.88 -17.96 -5.54
N GLY A 15 -14.64 -16.71 -5.97
CA GLY A 15 -15.61 -15.80 -6.59
C GLY A 15 -15.63 -14.41 -5.91
N LEU A 16 -14.92 -14.32 -4.78
CA LEU A 16 -14.36 -13.12 -4.14
C LEU A 16 -15.30 -12.02 -3.65
N ARG A 17 -16.55 -12.33 -3.32
CA ARG A 17 -17.51 -11.31 -2.88
C ARG A 17 -17.12 -10.53 -1.61
N HIS A 18 -16.21 -11.04 -0.76
CA HIS A 18 -15.98 -10.42 0.56
C HIS A 18 -14.55 -10.29 1.09
N VAL A 19 -13.54 -10.98 0.55
CA VAL A 19 -12.20 -11.00 1.19
C VAL A 19 -11.15 -10.11 0.52
N PHE A 20 -11.07 -10.07 -0.81
CA PHE A 20 -10.18 -9.13 -1.53
C PHE A 20 -10.93 -8.09 -2.36
N PHE A 21 -12.26 -8.19 -2.43
CA PHE A 21 -13.14 -7.34 -3.23
C PHE A 21 -14.51 -7.22 -2.55
N LYS A 22 -15.16 -6.06 -2.58
CA LYS A 22 -16.58 -5.91 -2.18
C LYS A 22 -17.49 -6.09 -3.41
N GLY A 23 -17.27 -7.16 -4.16
CA GLY A 23 -17.93 -7.49 -5.42
C GLY A 23 -17.36 -8.77 -6.03
N ALA A 24 -17.94 -9.29 -7.10
CA ALA A 24 -17.29 -10.38 -7.84
C ALA A 24 -16.03 -9.86 -8.55
N LEU A 25 -15.02 -10.72 -8.75
CA LEU A 25 -13.94 -10.39 -9.68
C LEU A 25 -14.54 -9.95 -11.02
N PRO A 26 -13.94 -8.98 -11.73
CA PRO A 26 -14.41 -8.65 -13.06
C PRO A 26 -14.21 -9.86 -13.99
N LYS A 27 -14.99 -9.92 -15.06
CA LYS A 27 -14.73 -10.85 -16.17
C LYS A 27 -13.34 -10.55 -16.74
N GLY A 28 -12.63 -11.59 -17.15
CA GLY A 28 -11.22 -11.48 -17.54
C GLY A 28 -10.41 -12.68 -17.06
N ALA A 29 -9.14 -12.71 -17.45
CA ALA A 29 -8.23 -13.78 -17.12
C ALA A 29 -7.25 -13.34 -16.02
N PHE A 30 -7.16 -14.14 -14.96
CA PHE A 30 -6.32 -13.88 -13.80
C PHE A 30 -5.26 -14.96 -13.64
N LEU A 31 -4.04 -14.55 -13.32
CA LEU A 31 -2.95 -15.46 -13.01
C LEU A 31 -3.00 -15.87 -11.54
N LEU A 32 -3.02 -17.16 -11.22
CA LEU A 32 -2.81 -17.67 -9.86
C LEU A 32 -1.41 -18.27 -9.74
N THR A 33 -0.55 -17.57 -9.00
CA THR A 33 0.85 -17.96 -8.77
C THR A 33 1.05 -18.59 -7.39
N GLY A 34 2.07 -19.43 -7.23
CA GLY A 34 2.48 -19.96 -5.93
C GLY A 34 3.34 -21.23 -6.03
N PRO A 35 4.05 -21.61 -4.95
CA PRO A 35 4.95 -22.77 -4.95
C PRO A 35 4.20 -24.09 -5.17
N ALA A 36 4.93 -25.16 -5.46
CA ALA A 36 4.33 -26.50 -5.55
C ALA A 36 3.66 -26.90 -4.22
N GLY A 37 2.52 -27.58 -4.26
CA GLY A 37 1.77 -27.98 -3.06
C GLY A 37 1.03 -26.86 -2.31
N SER A 38 1.05 -25.62 -2.83
CA SER A 38 0.43 -24.47 -2.18
C SER A 38 -1.11 -24.45 -2.21
N GLY A 39 -1.74 -25.27 -3.06
CA GLY A 39 -3.21 -25.35 -3.17
C GLY A 39 -3.82 -24.70 -4.41
N LYS A 40 -3.05 -24.39 -5.46
CA LYS A 40 -3.54 -23.78 -6.71
C LYS A 40 -4.67 -24.59 -7.38
N THR A 41 -4.46 -25.89 -7.56
CA THR A 41 -5.48 -26.80 -8.12
C THR A 41 -6.74 -26.85 -7.24
N MET A 42 -6.58 -26.87 -5.92
CA MET A 42 -7.71 -26.84 -4.99
C MET A 42 -8.50 -25.53 -5.10
N TYR A 43 -7.82 -24.39 -5.28
CA TYR A 43 -8.48 -23.12 -5.56
C TYR A 43 -9.28 -23.18 -6.86
N CYS A 44 -8.73 -23.75 -7.93
CA CYS A 44 -9.46 -23.95 -9.19
C CYS A 44 -10.70 -24.84 -9.00
N MET A 45 -10.59 -25.95 -8.27
CA MET A 45 -11.73 -26.83 -8.00
C MET A 45 -12.83 -26.09 -7.26
N GLN A 46 -12.48 -25.40 -6.18
CA GLN A 46 -13.45 -24.65 -5.42
C GLN A 46 -14.06 -23.50 -6.26
N PHE A 47 -13.27 -22.83 -7.10
CA PHE A 47 -13.74 -21.76 -8.00
C PHE A 47 -14.83 -22.25 -8.97
N LEU A 48 -14.69 -23.49 -9.47
CA LEU A 48 -15.68 -24.12 -10.33
C LEU A 48 -16.89 -24.63 -9.54
N ARG A 49 -16.69 -25.22 -8.34
CA ARG A 49 -17.79 -25.65 -7.44
C ARG A 49 -18.72 -24.49 -7.12
N ASP A 50 -18.17 -23.32 -6.79
CA ASP A 50 -18.94 -22.11 -6.50
C ASP A 50 -19.73 -21.61 -7.72
N GLY A 51 -19.19 -21.75 -8.94
CA GLY A 51 -19.89 -21.40 -10.17
C GLY A 51 -21.04 -22.36 -10.45
N ILE A 52 -20.77 -23.66 -10.33
CA ILE A 52 -21.79 -24.71 -10.47
C ILE A 52 -22.93 -24.52 -9.47
N ALA A 53 -22.60 -24.24 -8.21
CA ALA A 53 -23.59 -23.94 -7.17
C ALA A 53 -24.44 -22.69 -7.49
N ALA A 54 -23.86 -21.73 -8.21
CA ALA A 54 -24.56 -20.54 -8.72
C ALA A 54 -25.33 -20.79 -10.04
N GLY A 55 -25.36 -22.03 -10.54
CA GLY A 55 -26.01 -22.38 -11.82
C GLY A 55 -25.23 -21.90 -13.05
N GLU A 56 -23.95 -21.56 -12.89
CA GLU A 56 -23.09 -21.08 -13.96
C GLU A 56 -22.46 -22.25 -14.73
N ARG A 57 -22.30 -22.09 -16.05
CA ARG A 57 -21.52 -23.03 -16.86
C ARG A 57 -20.03 -22.83 -16.58
N CYS A 58 -19.37 -23.93 -16.23
CA CYS A 58 -17.97 -23.98 -15.83
C CYS A 58 -17.16 -24.85 -16.80
N LEU A 59 -15.90 -24.48 -17.05
CA LEU A 59 -14.95 -25.27 -17.84
C LEU A 59 -13.62 -25.40 -17.10
N TYR A 60 -13.11 -26.62 -17.00
CA TYR A 60 -11.76 -26.92 -16.53
C TYR A 60 -10.90 -27.37 -17.70
N VAL A 61 -9.77 -26.70 -17.87
CA VAL A 61 -8.74 -27.02 -18.87
C VAL A 61 -7.52 -27.55 -18.14
N SER A 62 -7.32 -28.87 -18.20
CA SER A 62 -6.15 -29.52 -17.63
C SER A 62 -5.00 -29.55 -18.63
N PHE A 63 -3.85 -28.98 -18.25
CA PHE A 63 -2.59 -29.23 -18.94
C PHE A 63 -1.73 -30.30 -18.27
N ASP A 64 -2.08 -30.72 -17.05
CA ASP A 64 -1.42 -31.82 -16.36
C ASP A 64 -1.86 -33.17 -16.99
N PRO A 65 -0.95 -33.92 -17.63
CA PRO A 65 -1.28 -35.23 -18.22
C PRO A 65 -1.69 -36.29 -17.18
N LEU A 66 -1.42 -36.07 -15.89
CA LEU A 66 -1.77 -36.96 -14.79
C LEU A 66 -3.12 -36.62 -14.15
N PHE A 67 -3.73 -35.49 -14.51
CA PHE A 67 -5.03 -35.07 -13.99
C PHE A 67 -6.13 -35.46 -14.97
N SER A 68 -6.84 -36.54 -14.63
CA SER A 68 -7.85 -37.15 -15.49
C SER A 68 -9.26 -36.62 -15.21
N LYS A 69 -10.20 -36.94 -16.12
CA LYS A 69 -11.62 -36.59 -15.96
C LYS A 69 -12.22 -37.23 -14.70
N GLU A 70 -11.75 -38.41 -14.31
CA GLU A 70 -12.19 -39.09 -13.07
C GLU A 70 -11.76 -38.31 -11.83
N LYS A 71 -10.49 -37.90 -11.75
CA LYS A 71 -9.99 -37.05 -10.66
C LYS A 71 -10.73 -35.72 -10.57
N PHE A 72 -11.08 -35.14 -11.72
CA PHE A 72 -11.91 -33.94 -11.78
C PHE A 72 -13.30 -34.18 -11.15
N ARG A 73 -13.98 -35.27 -11.52
CA ARG A 73 -15.30 -35.64 -10.97
C ARG A 73 -15.25 -35.87 -9.46
N GLU A 74 -14.25 -36.63 -9.00
CA GLU A 74 -14.01 -36.86 -7.57
C GLU A 74 -13.79 -35.55 -6.83
N SER A 75 -12.99 -34.65 -7.40
CA SER A 75 -12.70 -33.33 -6.83
C SER A 75 -13.91 -32.40 -6.83
N LEU A 76 -14.92 -32.59 -7.66
CA LEU A 76 -16.16 -31.81 -7.59
C LEU A 76 -17.20 -32.40 -6.63
N GLY A 77 -16.98 -33.60 -6.09
CA GLY A 77 -17.91 -34.26 -5.18
C GLY A 77 -19.23 -34.70 -5.82
N SER A 78 -19.27 -34.84 -7.15
CA SER A 78 -20.49 -35.19 -7.89
C SER A 78 -20.51 -36.66 -8.33
N GLN A 79 -21.63 -37.35 -8.08
CA GLN A 79 -21.99 -38.61 -8.73
C GLN A 79 -22.74 -38.43 -10.06
N LYS A 80 -23.21 -37.21 -10.38
CA LYS A 80 -24.03 -36.93 -11.57
C LYS A 80 -23.20 -36.68 -12.83
N ASP A 81 -23.73 -37.12 -13.96
CA ASP A 81 -23.19 -36.93 -15.32
C ASP A 81 -23.36 -35.51 -15.89
N ASP A 82 -24.00 -34.60 -15.15
CA ASP A 82 -24.29 -33.21 -15.57
C ASP A 82 -23.03 -32.36 -15.87
N TYR A 83 -21.82 -32.85 -15.58
CA TYR A 83 -20.55 -32.13 -15.70
C TYR A 83 -19.63 -32.67 -16.79
N GLU A 84 -20.12 -33.57 -17.65
CA GLU A 84 -19.32 -34.22 -18.69
C GLU A 84 -18.66 -33.25 -19.66
N GLU A 85 -19.31 -32.12 -19.95
CA GLU A 85 -18.85 -31.07 -20.87
C GLU A 85 -17.97 -30.01 -20.20
N SER A 86 -17.78 -30.08 -18.87
CA SER A 86 -17.03 -29.10 -18.07
C SER A 86 -15.54 -29.43 -17.95
N PHE A 87 -15.01 -30.39 -18.70
CA PHE A 87 -13.61 -30.80 -18.63
C PHE A 87 -13.00 -31.02 -20.01
N ILE A 88 -11.84 -30.42 -20.26
CA ILE A 88 -10.97 -30.75 -21.39
C ILE A 88 -9.54 -30.96 -20.92
N ALA A 89 -8.85 -31.90 -21.57
CA ALA A 89 -7.42 -32.13 -21.38
C ALA A 89 -6.72 -32.12 -22.75
N PRO A 90 -6.37 -30.93 -23.28
CA PRO A 90 -5.76 -30.82 -24.62
C PRO A 90 -4.41 -31.55 -24.73
N THR A 91 -3.79 -31.81 -23.59
CA THR A 91 -2.44 -32.39 -23.44
C THR A 91 -2.48 -33.85 -23.00
N THR A 92 -3.36 -34.65 -23.58
CA THR A 92 -3.39 -36.10 -23.32
C THR A 92 -2.02 -36.75 -23.55
N ALA A 93 -1.76 -37.91 -22.94
CA ALA A 93 -0.49 -38.62 -23.10
C ALA A 93 -0.08 -38.87 -24.57
N SER A 94 -1.03 -38.90 -25.51
CA SER A 94 -0.77 -38.98 -26.95
C SER A 94 -0.16 -37.69 -27.52
N PHE A 95 -0.60 -36.52 -27.05
CA PHE A 95 -0.15 -35.20 -27.50
C PHE A 95 1.36 -35.01 -27.29
N PHE A 96 1.88 -35.44 -26.14
CA PHE A 96 3.31 -35.31 -25.82
C PHE A 96 4.21 -36.45 -26.32
N LYS A 97 3.63 -37.60 -26.71
CA LYS A 97 4.39 -38.72 -27.29
C LYS A 97 4.97 -38.43 -28.69
N SER A 98 4.48 -37.38 -29.37
CA SER A 98 4.83 -37.10 -30.76
C SER A 98 6.30 -36.68 -30.98
N GLY A 99 7.06 -36.28 -29.95
CA GLY A 99 8.55 -36.16 -29.96
C GLY A 99 9.21 -35.16 -30.93
N LYS A 100 8.54 -34.75 -32.02
CA LYS A 100 9.01 -33.73 -32.97
C LYS A 100 8.68 -32.32 -32.48
N LYS A 101 9.29 -31.26 -32.98
CA LYS A 101 8.71 -29.90 -32.84
C LYS A 101 7.74 -29.74 -34.00
N ASP A 102 6.45 -29.93 -33.73
CA ASP A 102 5.40 -29.71 -34.73
C ASP A 102 4.83 -28.30 -34.50
N PRO A 103 5.06 -27.35 -35.44
CA PRO A 103 4.59 -25.97 -35.33
C PRO A 103 3.08 -25.86 -35.12
N GLY A 104 2.30 -26.87 -35.54
CA GLY A 104 0.85 -26.88 -35.41
C GLY A 104 0.33 -27.23 -34.01
N ARG A 105 1.19 -27.66 -33.07
CA ARG A 105 0.73 -28.16 -31.76
C ARG A 105 0.14 -27.08 -30.86
N ALA A 106 0.77 -25.92 -30.79
CA ALA A 106 0.23 -24.80 -30.02
C ALA A 106 -1.15 -24.39 -30.57
N ALA A 107 -1.26 -24.29 -31.90
CA ALA A 107 -2.52 -24.00 -32.58
C ALA A 107 -3.58 -25.09 -32.33
N ALA A 108 -3.24 -26.37 -32.40
CA ALA A 108 -4.17 -27.47 -32.14
C ALA A 108 -4.66 -27.51 -30.68
N LEU A 109 -3.77 -27.19 -29.73
CA LEU A 109 -4.12 -27.05 -28.32
C LEU A 109 -5.09 -25.88 -28.11
N LEU A 110 -4.77 -24.71 -28.68
CA LEU A 110 -5.60 -23.51 -28.57
C LEU A 110 -6.96 -23.70 -29.24
N GLU A 111 -7.01 -24.38 -30.39
CA GLU A 111 -8.25 -24.69 -31.11
C GLU A 111 -9.17 -25.61 -30.29
N GLN A 112 -8.62 -26.59 -29.56
CA GLN A 112 -9.43 -27.41 -28.66
C GLN A 112 -10.05 -26.58 -27.52
N VAL A 113 -9.27 -25.66 -26.93
CA VAL A 113 -9.78 -24.77 -25.88
C VAL A 113 -10.84 -23.82 -26.46
N ARG A 114 -10.57 -23.20 -27.62
CA ARG A 114 -11.51 -22.32 -28.32
C ARG A 114 -12.83 -23.02 -28.60
N ARG A 115 -12.82 -24.23 -29.15
CA ARG A 115 -14.04 -25.00 -29.42
C ARG A 115 -14.85 -25.27 -28.17
N ALA A 116 -14.20 -25.65 -27.07
CA ALA A 116 -14.89 -25.92 -25.80
C ALA A 116 -15.49 -24.64 -25.19
N VAL A 117 -14.78 -23.51 -25.30
CA VAL A 117 -15.28 -22.21 -24.86
C VAL A 117 -16.45 -21.75 -25.74
N ASP A 118 -16.36 -21.92 -27.06
CA ASP A 118 -17.40 -21.49 -28.02
C ASP A 118 -18.67 -22.37 -27.94
N SER A 119 -18.53 -23.68 -27.70
CA SER A 119 -19.67 -24.60 -27.57
C SER A 119 -20.45 -24.36 -26.28
N GLY A 120 -19.73 -24.07 -25.19
CA GLY A 120 -20.29 -24.01 -23.84
C GLY A 120 -20.48 -22.61 -23.28
N ALA A 121 -19.97 -21.56 -23.94
CA ALA A 121 -19.91 -20.18 -23.46
C ALA A 121 -19.81 -20.08 -21.91
N PRO A 122 -18.75 -20.64 -21.30
CA PRO A 122 -18.66 -20.79 -19.87
C PRO A 122 -18.53 -19.43 -19.18
N ALA A 123 -19.21 -19.26 -18.05
CA ALA A 123 -19.05 -18.08 -17.21
C ALA A 123 -17.75 -18.14 -16.39
N ARG A 124 -17.30 -19.36 -16.05
CA ARG A 124 -16.04 -19.59 -15.32
C ARG A 124 -15.15 -20.59 -16.03
N VAL A 125 -13.86 -20.27 -16.12
CA VAL A 125 -12.85 -21.17 -16.69
C VAL A 125 -11.65 -21.30 -15.75
N ALA A 126 -11.20 -22.51 -15.47
CA ALA A 126 -9.93 -22.74 -14.79
C ALA A 126 -8.97 -23.45 -15.75
N VAL A 127 -7.76 -22.90 -15.92
CA VAL A 127 -6.68 -23.44 -16.73
C VAL A 127 -5.54 -23.85 -15.81
N ASP A 128 -5.33 -25.15 -15.64
CA ASP A 128 -4.42 -25.70 -14.62
C ASP A 128 -3.52 -26.83 -15.18
N SER A 129 -2.19 -26.73 -15.19
CA SER A 129 -1.39 -25.50 -15.04
C SER A 129 -0.53 -25.27 -16.26
N VAL A 130 -0.31 -24.01 -16.61
CA VAL A 130 0.61 -23.60 -17.69
C VAL A 130 2.04 -24.11 -17.42
N THR A 131 2.37 -24.41 -16.16
CA THR A 131 3.63 -25.05 -15.75
C THR A 131 3.96 -26.30 -16.58
N HIS A 132 2.96 -27.11 -16.96
CA HIS A 132 3.17 -28.37 -17.69
C HIS A 132 3.46 -28.16 -19.19
N LEU A 133 3.34 -26.93 -19.70
CA LEU A 133 3.74 -26.59 -21.07
C LEU A 133 5.25 -26.33 -21.19
N LEU A 134 5.90 -25.86 -20.11
CA LEU A 134 7.31 -25.47 -20.10
C LEU A 134 8.31 -26.56 -20.51
N PRO A 135 8.08 -27.86 -20.25
CA PRO A 135 8.96 -28.93 -20.75
C PRO A 135 8.84 -29.20 -22.26
N HIS A 136 7.74 -28.76 -22.89
CA HIS A 136 7.37 -29.14 -24.25
C HIS A 136 7.39 -27.98 -25.25
N PHE A 137 7.34 -26.75 -24.74
CA PHE A 137 7.32 -25.51 -25.50
C PHE A 137 8.40 -24.56 -24.97
N SER A 138 8.97 -23.75 -25.85
CA SER A 138 9.85 -22.65 -25.45
C SER A 138 9.07 -21.58 -24.66
N GLU A 139 9.78 -20.74 -23.90
CA GLU A 139 9.13 -19.68 -23.11
C GLU A 139 8.34 -18.71 -24.01
N GLY A 140 8.85 -18.39 -25.21
CA GLY A 140 8.12 -17.58 -26.20
C GLY A 140 6.82 -18.24 -26.66
N GLU A 141 6.84 -19.52 -27.01
CA GLU A 141 5.63 -20.27 -27.39
C GLU A 141 4.62 -20.33 -26.23
N VAL A 142 5.09 -20.47 -24.98
CA VAL A 142 4.18 -20.45 -23.81
C VAL A 142 3.55 -19.07 -23.64
N LEU A 143 4.31 -17.98 -23.82
CA LEU A 143 3.76 -16.62 -23.76
C LEU A 143 2.70 -16.39 -24.84
N GLU A 144 2.93 -16.88 -26.06
CA GLU A 144 1.94 -16.83 -27.16
C GLU A 144 0.69 -17.63 -26.82
N ILE A 145 0.84 -18.85 -26.30
CA ILE A 145 -0.29 -19.68 -25.86
C ILE A 145 -1.09 -18.97 -24.78
N VAL A 146 -0.44 -18.38 -23.77
CA VAL A 146 -1.13 -17.66 -22.69
C VAL A 146 -1.83 -16.40 -23.19
N ALA A 147 -1.20 -15.64 -24.09
CA ALA A 147 -1.80 -14.46 -24.69
C ALA A 147 -3.07 -14.81 -25.49
N GLU A 148 -3.03 -15.88 -26.28
CA GLU A 148 -4.17 -16.33 -27.08
C GLU A 148 -5.27 -16.94 -26.20
N LEU A 149 -4.92 -17.73 -25.17
CA LEU A 149 -5.88 -18.19 -24.17
C LEU A 149 -6.60 -17.01 -23.52
N ALA A 150 -5.86 -15.99 -23.08
CA ALA A 150 -6.44 -14.80 -22.48
C ALA A 150 -7.37 -14.05 -23.47
N SER A 151 -7.00 -14.01 -24.76
CA SER A 151 -7.83 -13.44 -25.82
C SER A 151 -9.15 -14.20 -25.99
N VAL A 152 -9.11 -15.52 -26.13
CA VAL A 152 -10.29 -16.40 -26.24
C VAL A 152 -11.21 -16.24 -25.03
N LEU A 153 -10.66 -16.25 -23.83
CA LEU A 153 -11.42 -16.17 -22.57
C LEU A 153 -12.08 -14.80 -22.38
N ARG A 154 -11.39 -13.71 -22.76
CA ARG A 154 -11.97 -12.35 -22.78
C ARG A 154 -13.08 -12.23 -23.81
N GLY A 155 -12.88 -12.77 -25.02
CA GLY A 155 -13.92 -12.78 -26.07
C GLY A 155 -15.19 -13.50 -25.61
N ALA A 156 -15.05 -14.58 -24.85
CA ALA A 156 -16.18 -15.31 -24.26
C ALA A 156 -16.81 -14.61 -23.04
N SER A 157 -16.26 -13.46 -22.59
CA SER A 157 -16.72 -12.77 -21.38
C SER A 157 -16.74 -13.68 -20.14
N ALA A 158 -15.77 -14.60 -20.06
CA ALA A 158 -15.60 -15.53 -18.95
C ALA A 158 -14.73 -14.93 -17.84
N MET A 159 -14.93 -15.38 -16.61
CA MET A 159 -13.97 -15.21 -15.52
C MET A 159 -13.01 -16.41 -15.53
N ALA A 160 -11.74 -16.17 -15.75
CA ALA A 160 -10.75 -17.23 -15.88
C ALA A 160 -9.64 -17.18 -14.84
N ILE A 161 -9.29 -18.34 -14.28
CA ILE A 161 -8.11 -18.53 -13.42
C ILE A 161 -7.10 -19.37 -14.19
N ILE A 162 -5.92 -18.82 -14.45
CA ILE A 162 -4.80 -19.51 -15.10
C ILE A 162 -3.73 -19.73 -14.05
N THR A 163 -3.31 -20.97 -13.81
CA THR A 163 -2.34 -21.26 -12.75
C THR A 163 -0.90 -21.38 -13.30
N LEU A 164 0.05 -20.90 -12.50
CA LEU A 164 1.48 -21.04 -12.74
C LEU A 164 2.20 -21.38 -11.44
N THR A 165 3.01 -22.44 -11.45
CA THR A 165 3.86 -22.77 -10.30
C THR A 165 5.10 -21.90 -10.33
N THR A 166 5.30 -21.10 -9.27
CA THR A 166 6.50 -20.27 -9.13
C THR A 166 7.64 -21.13 -8.63
N VAL A 167 8.76 -21.10 -9.37
CA VAL A 167 10.05 -21.62 -8.91
C VAL A 167 10.97 -20.43 -8.62
N PRO A 168 11.81 -20.48 -7.56
CA PRO A 168 12.68 -19.37 -7.16
C PRO A 168 13.61 -18.83 -8.27
N SER A 169 13.85 -19.63 -9.31
CA SER A 169 14.76 -19.31 -10.43
C SER A 169 14.10 -18.68 -11.66
N LYS A 170 12.77 -18.47 -11.69
CA LYS A 170 12.04 -17.97 -12.88
C LYS A 170 11.09 -16.80 -12.59
N GLY A 171 11.57 -15.77 -11.89
CA GLY A 171 10.80 -14.55 -11.63
C GLY A 171 10.31 -13.87 -12.91
N ASP A 172 11.20 -13.70 -13.89
CA ASP A 172 10.96 -12.94 -15.13
C ASP A 172 9.79 -13.47 -15.96
N LEU A 173 9.64 -14.80 -16.07
CA LEU A 173 8.55 -15.41 -16.83
C LEU A 173 7.18 -15.17 -16.17
N SER A 174 7.12 -15.24 -14.84
CA SER A 174 5.87 -15.04 -14.11
C SER A 174 5.35 -13.61 -14.21
N ASP A 175 6.25 -12.62 -14.15
CA ASP A 175 5.91 -11.20 -14.32
C ASP A 175 5.50 -10.91 -15.76
N THR A 176 6.18 -11.51 -16.74
CA THR A 176 5.82 -11.40 -18.15
C THR A 176 4.42 -11.98 -18.41
N ILE A 177 4.10 -13.16 -17.87
CA ILE A 177 2.76 -13.76 -17.98
C ILE A 177 1.71 -12.89 -17.27
N ALA A 178 2.00 -12.36 -16.07
CA ALA A 178 1.10 -11.44 -15.39
C ALA A 178 0.78 -10.18 -16.24
N SER A 179 1.77 -9.70 -16.99
CA SER A 179 1.61 -8.58 -17.94
C SER A 179 0.79 -8.90 -19.19
N LEU A 180 0.33 -10.14 -19.38
CA LEU A 180 -0.62 -10.53 -20.44
C LEU A 180 -2.07 -10.65 -19.93
N LEU A 181 -2.26 -10.64 -18.61
CA LEU A 181 -3.50 -11.00 -17.92
C LEU A 181 -4.12 -9.82 -17.16
N ASP A 182 -5.41 -9.92 -16.87
CA ASP A 182 -6.23 -8.85 -16.29
C ASP A 182 -6.00 -8.68 -14.78
N GLY A 183 -5.42 -9.69 -14.12
CA GLY A 183 -4.99 -9.57 -12.73
C GLY A 183 -4.16 -10.76 -12.28
N THR A 184 -3.65 -10.67 -11.06
CA THR A 184 -2.78 -11.68 -10.46
C THR A 184 -3.20 -11.95 -9.02
N LEU A 185 -3.40 -13.22 -8.70
CA LEU A 185 -3.47 -13.77 -7.37
C LEU A 185 -2.16 -14.50 -7.05
N GLN A 186 -1.81 -14.52 -5.77
CA GLN A 186 -0.62 -15.21 -5.30
C GLN A 186 -0.94 -16.01 -4.04
N ILE A 187 -0.49 -17.26 -4.02
CA ILE A 187 -0.44 -18.11 -2.83
C ILE A 187 0.99 -18.14 -2.33
N LYS A 188 1.17 -17.82 -1.05
CA LYS A 188 2.38 -18.03 -0.28
C LYS A 188 2.23 -19.29 0.57
N LEU A 189 3.31 -20.06 0.64
CA LEU A 189 3.44 -21.22 1.52
C LEU A 189 4.63 -20.94 2.44
N GLU A 190 4.40 -20.91 3.75
CA GLU A 190 5.41 -20.63 4.76
C GLU A 190 5.57 -21.82 5.68
N ASP A 191 6.81 -22.08 6.09
CA ASP A 191 7.14 -23.07 7.10
C ASP A 191 7.09 -22.40 8.47
N GLU A 192 6.10 -22.78 9.29
CA GLU A 192 5.95 -22.32 10.67
C GLU A 192 6.39 -23.42 11.66
N GLY A 193 7.25 -24.33 11.22
CA GLY A 193 7.85 -25.40 12.03
C GLY A 193 7.00 -26.66 12.05
N LYS A 194 5.86 -26.66 12.77
CA LYS A 194 4.99 -27.85 12.88
C LYS A 194 4.03 -27.99 11.70
N ASP A 195 3.61 -26.87 11.13
CA ASP A 195 2.61 -26.81 10.06
C ASP A 195 3.06 -25.89 8.92
N LEU A 196 2.50 -26.15 7.74
CA LEU A 196 2.66 -25.29 6.58
C LEU A 196 1.52 -24.27 6.52
N ALA A 197 1.85 -22.99 6.70
CA ALA A 197 0.91 -21.90 6.61
C ALA A 197 0.69 -21.48 5.15
N ARG A 198 -0.59 -21.45 4.73
CA ARG A 198 -0.98 -21.00 3.38
C ARG A 198 -1.67 -19.65 3.48
N SER A 199 -1.26 -18.72 2.63
CA SER A 199 -1.91 -17.42 2.51
C SER A 199 -2.15 -17.07 1.05
N LEU A 200 -3.32 -16.54 0.72
CA LEU A 200 -3.70 -16.07 -0.60
C LEU A 200 -3.78 -14.54 -0.59
N ARG A 201 -3.36 -13.88 -1.66
CA ARG A 201 -3.65 -12.45 -1.90
C ARG A 201 -4.07 -12.21 -3.33
N LEU A 202 -4.94 -11.23 -3.54
CA LEU A 202 -5.08 -10.55 -4.82
C LEU A 202 -3.96 -9.50 -4.90
N LEU A 203 -3.03 -9.66 -5.84
CA LEU A 203 -1.85 -8.80 -5.97
C LEU A 203 -2.12 -7.61 -6.88
N ALA A 204 -2.78 -7.84 -8.01
CA ALA A 204 -3.00 -6.86 -9.06
C ALA A 204 -4.34 -7.13 -9.76
N VAL A 205 -5.07 -6.08 -10.14
CA VAL A 205 -6.19 -6.12 -11.09
C VAL A 205 -6.07 -4.88 -11.96
N ARG A 206 -6.09 -5.05 -13.28
CA ARG A 206 -5.98 -3.94 -14.22
C ARG A 206 -7.16 -3.00 -14.10
N GLY A 207 -6.87 -1.71 -14.11
CA GLY A 207 -7.88 -0.66 -14.04
C GLY A 207 -8.67 -0.62 -12.73
N THR A 208 -8.34 -1.46 -11.74
CA THR A 208 -9.07 -1.51 -10.48
C THR A 208 -8.13 -1.40 -9.30
N TYR A 209 -8.36 -0.37 -8.48
CA TYR A 209 -7.71 -0.27 -7.19
C TYR A 209 -8.28 -1.32 -6.23
N HIS A 210 -7.39 -2.09 -5.60
CA HIS A 210 -7.68 -2.94 -4.46
C HIS A 210 -6.44 -2.93 -3.56
N ASN A 211 -6.61 -3.26 -2.28
CA ASN A 211 -5.49 -3.36 -1.35
C ASN A 211 -5.00 -4.81 -1.29
N PRO A 212 -3.76 -5.12 -1.72
CA PRO A 212 -3.23 -6.48 -1.64
C PRO A 212 -2.99 -6.90 -0.18
N ALA A 213 -3.92 -7.66 0.39
CA ALA A 213 -3.80 -8.23 1.73
C ALA A 213 -3.65 -9.76 1.64
N TRP A 214 -2.84 -10.33 2.53
CA TRP A 214 -2.76 -11.78 2.70
C TRP A 214 -3.93 -12.25 3.56
N ALA A 215 -4.71 -13.20 3.04
CA ALA A 215 -5.67 -13.95 3.83
C ALA A 215 -5.16 -15.37 4.01
N ARG A 216 -4.99 -15.79 5.27
CA ARG A 216 -4.62 -17.14 5.63
C ARG A 216 -5.77 -18.11 5.32
N PHE A 217 -5.43 -19.29 4.83
CA PHE A 217 -6.41 -20.35 4.58
C PHE A 217 -5.85 -21.73 4.91
N SER A 218 -6.75 -22.65 5.22
CA SER A 218 -6.46 -24.08 5.34
C SER A 218 -7.18 -24.85 4.23
N ILE A 219 -6.74 -26.08 3.97
CA ILE A 219 -7.38 -26.99 3.01
C ILE A 219 -7.89 -28.18 3.82
N THR A 220 -9.19 -28.40 3.78
CA THR A 220 -9.84 -29.53 4.47
C THR A 220 -9.56 -30.84 3.75
N GLU A 221 -9.85 -31.97 4.41
CA GLU A 221 -9.75 -33.31 3.81
C GLU A 221 -10.61 -33.46 2.54
N LYS A 222 -11.69 -32.69 2.42
CA LYS A 222 -12.58 -32.67 1.24
C LYS A 222 -12.08 -31.74 0.12
N GLY A 223 -10.89 -31.15 0.28
CA GLY A 223 -10.28 -30.22 -0.67
C GLY A 223 -10.91 -28.82 -0.68
N THR A 224 -11.79 -28.50 0.29
CA THR A 224 -12.39 -27.17 0.43
C THR A 224 -11.41 -26.22 1.11
N LEU A 225 -11.32 -24.99 0.59
CA LEU A 225 -10.49 -23.92 1.17
C LEU A 225 -11.28 -23.20 2.26
N MET A 226 -10.71 -23.11 3.46
CA MET A 226 -11.31 -22.45 4.61
C MET A 226 -10.51 -21.21 4.98
N PHE A 227 -11.18 -20.08 5.10
CA PHE A 227 -10.57 -18.80 5.48
C PHE A 227 -11.06 -18.42 6.87
N GLY A 228 -10.14 -18.14 7.80
CA GLY A 228 -10.46 -17.76 9.18
C GLY A 228 -10.56 -18.93 10.17
N GLN A 229 -10.13 -18.62 11.40
CA GLN A 229 -10.05 -19.41 12.65
C GLN A 229 -8.85 -20.36 12.84
N GLU A 230 -7.87 -19.86 13.62
CA GLU A 230 -7.47 -20.44 14.92
C GLU A 230 -6.79 -19.33 15.75
N GLU A 231 -7.59 -18.65 16.59
CA GLU A 231 -7.11 -18.10 17.86
C GLU A 231 -7.49 -19.14 18.91
N GLN A 232 -6.50 -19.89 19.42
CA GLN A 232 -6.61 -20.57 20.71
C GLN A 232 -5.76 -19.82 21.72
N GLU A 233 -6.42 -19.42 22.81
CA GLU A 233 -5.92 -18.66 23.94
C GLU A 233 -4.90 -19.46 24.78
N ASP A 234 -3.72 -18.87 24.99
CA ASP A 234 -2.97 -18.75 26.25
C ASP A 234 -1.69 -17.97 25.86
N ASP A 235 -1.46 -16.69 26.19
CA ASP A 235 -1.57 -16.07 27.49
C ASP A 235 -1.54 -14.52 27.31
N GLY A 236 -2.58 -13.82 27.77
CA GLY A 236 -2.54 -12.40 28.16
C GLY A 236 -2.39 -11.28 27.10
N GLN A 237 -3.52 -10.80 26.56
CA GLN A 237 -3.99 -9.38 26.50
C GLN A 237 -4.98 -9.17 25.34
N ALA A 238 -6.25 -8.94 25.68
CA ALA A 238 -7.33 -8.71 24.72
C ALA A 238 -7.08 -7.48 23.82
N GLN A 239 -7.14 -7.67 22.50
CA GLN A 239 -7.36 -6.59 21.52
C GLN A 239 -8.63 -6.89 20.73
N ALA A 240 -9.58 -5.96 20.79
CA ALA A 240 -10.89 -6.05 20.14
C ALA A 240 -10.80 -5.91 18.61
N GLU A 241 -11.77 -6.48 17.90
CA GLU A 241 -11.96 -6.38 16.44
C GLU A 241 -11.87 -4.91 15.93
N PRO A 242 -11.36 -4.68 14.69
CA PRO A 242 -11.16 -3.33 14.19
C PRO A 242 -12.50 -2.68 13.83
N ALA A 243 -12.92 -1.72 14.65
CA ALA A 243 -14.10 -0.89 14.39
C ALA A 243 -13.95 -0.08 13.09
N ILE A 244 -14.97 -0.10 12.22
CA ILE A 244 -15.01 0.67 10.96
C ILE A 244 -14.80 2.15 11.26
N THR A 245 -13.70 2.73 10.79
CA THR A 245 -13.34 4.13 11.04
C THR A 245 -13.79 5.06 9.91
N CYS A 246 -14.31 6.22 10.28
CA CYS A 246 -14.74 7.25 9.34
C CYS A 246 -13.53 7.85 8.61
N LYS A 247 -13.48 7.75 7.28
CA LYS A 247 -12.39 8.20 6.41
C LYS A 247 -12.04 9.68 6.55
N LEU A 248 -13.01 10.52 6.93
CA LEU A 248 -12.74 11.96 7.15
C LEU A 248 -12.20 12.29 8.55
N CYS A 249 -12.61 11.57 9.60
CA CYS A 249 -12.33 11.96 10.98
C CYS A 249 -11.59 10.90 11.81
N ASP A 250 -11.31 9.75 11.19
CA ASP A 250 -10.58 8.59 11.70
C ASP A 250 -11.08 8.00 13.03
N LYS A 251 -12.34 8.29 13.37
CA LYS A 251 -13.01 7.75 14.57
C LYS A 251 -13.88 6.55 14.20
N PRO A 252 -13.98 5.54 15.07
CA PRO A 252 -14.85 4.39 14.85
C PRO A 252 -16.31 4.83 14.75
N ILE A 253 -16.99 4.36 13.72
CA ILE A 253 -18.40 4.66 13.46
C ILE A 253 -19.24 3.69 14.28
N ALA A 254 -19.72 4.15 15.43
CA ALA A 254 -20.74 3.44 16.18
C ALA A 254 -22.11 3.71 15.54
N GLY A 255 -22.64 2.73 14.79
CA GLY A 255 -23.97 2.81 14.17
C GLY A 255 -23.94 3.01 12.65
N LYS A 256 -24.87 3.81 12.12
CA LYS A 256 -25.12 3.89 10.67
C LYS A 256 -23.96 4.55 9.92
N VAL A 257 -23.29 3.78 9.06
CA VAL A 257 -22.20 4.24 8.19
C VAL A 257 -22.76 4.82 6.90
N ALA A 258 -22.23 5.96 6.46
CA ALA A 258 -22.54 6.59 5.18
C ALA A 258 -21.34 6.49 4.22
N TYR A 259 -21.56 6.43 2.91
CA TYR A 259 -20.50 6.14 1.94
C TYR A 259 -20.46 7.15 0.78
N ASP A 260 -19.25 7.44 0.30
CA ASP A 260 -18.96 8.04 -1.02
C ASP A 260 -17.86 7.24 -1.69
N ALA A 261 -18.09 6.74 -2.91
CA ALA A 261 -17.10 5.99 -3.70
C ALA A 261 -16.24 5.01 -2.84
N ASP A 262 -16.93 4.27 -1.95
CA ASP A 262 -16.40 3.23 -1.05
C ASP A 262 -15.66 3.67 0.23
N ALA A 263 -15.54 4.97 0.50
CA ALA A 263 -15.03 5.47 1.78
C ALA A 263 -16.13 5.50 2.86
N PRO A 264 -15.98 4.82 4.01
CA PRO A 264 -16.94 4.90 5.12
C PRO A 264 -16.81 6.24 5.84
N PHE A 265 -17.91 6.91 6.11
CA PHE A 265 -17.96 8.17 6.84
C PHE A 265 -19.06 8.12 7.90
N HIS A 266 -18.91 8.89 8.97
CA HIS A 266 -20.10 9.31 9.70
C HIS A 266 -21.04 10.07 8.75
N PRO A 267 -22.37 9.96 8.90
CA PRO A 267 -23.32 10.68 8.04
C PRO A 267 -23.03 12.19 7.91
N HIS A 268 -22.64 12.83 9.01
CA HIS A 268 -22.24 14.26 9.02
C HIS A 268 -20.87 14.52 8.37
N CYS A 269 -19.95 13.55 8.41
CA CYS A 269 -18.65 13.65 7.76
C CYS A 269 -18.74 13.49 6.24
N LEU A 270 -19.65 12.65 5.74
CA LEU A 270 -19.88 12.49 4.30
C LEU A 270 -20.34 13.80 3.66
N GLU A 271 -21.25 14.50 4.32
CA GLU A 271 -21.77 15.79 3.85
C GLU A 271 -20.67 16.87 3.79
N THR A 272 -19.72 16.81 4.72
CA THR A 272 -18.53 17.67 4.73
C THR A 272 -17.54 17.28 3.62
N TYR A 273 -17.31 15.97 3.42
CA TYR A 273 -16.45 15.44 2.37
C TYR A 273 -16.94 15.84 0.96
N ARG A 274 -18.23 15.71 0.67
CA ARG A 274 -18.81 16.10 -0.63
C ARG A 274 -18.63 17.59 -0.93
N LYS A 275 -18.88 18.46 0.06
CA LYS A 275 -18.64 19.92 -0.07
C LYS A 275 -17.19 20.25 -0.38
N LEU A 276 -16.23 19.48 0.12
CA LEU A 276 -14.80 19.66 -0.16
C LEU A 276 -14.41 19.08 -1.53
N SER A 277 -14.95 17.92 -1.90
CA SER A 277 -14.73 17.29 -3.22
C SER A 277 -15.23 18.17 -4.37
N ASP A 278 -16.35 18.87 -4.19
CA ASP A 278 -16.89 19.84 -5.16
C ASP A 278 -15.96 21.05 -5.39
N ILE A 279 -15.12 21.41 -4.39
CA ILE A 279 -14.21 22.56 -4.47
C ILE A 279 -12.84 22.17 -5.02
N TYR A 280 -12.36 20.95 -4.74
CA TYR A 280 -10.95 20.57 -4.99
C TYR A 280 -10.74 19.40 -6.00
N GLY A 281 -11.80 18.72 -6.45
CA GLY A 281 -11.73 17.68 -7.48
C GLY A 281 -11.26 16.29 -7.00
N SER A 282 -11.60 15.25 -7.76
CA SER A 282 -11.59 13.83 -7.35
C SER A 282 -10.23 13.11 -7.35
N SER A 283 -9.14 13.77 -7.75
CA SER A 283 -7.85 13.11 -8.09
C SER A 283 -6.79 13.16 -6.98
N VAL A 284 -7.22 13.23 -5.73
CA VAL A 284 -6.30 13.31 -4.59
C VAL A 284 -5.83 11.89 -4.22
N VAL A 285 -4.51 11.66 -4.35
CA VAL A 285 -3.64 10.66 -3.69
C VAL A 285 -3.16 9.44 -4.49
N TYR A 286 -1.86 9.41 -4.86
CA TYR A 286 -1.07 8.17 -4.98
C TYR A 286 0.38 8.33 -4.48
N ALA A 287 0.86 7.28 -3.82
CA ALA A 287 2.23 6.93 -3.40
C ALA A 287 2.73 7.27 -1.97
N ILE A 288 1.87 7.72 -1.06
CA ILE A 288 1.97 7.51 0.40
C ILE A 288 0.53 7.17 0.85
N PRO A 289 0.29 6.26 1.83
CA PRO A 289 -1.04 5.73 2.15
C PRO A 289 -2.13 6.80 2.05
N VAL A 290 -3.17 6.52 1.27
CA VAL A 290 -4.35 7.40 1.16
C VAL A 290 -5.01 7.44 2.53
N GLY A 291 -4.61 8.43 3.31
CA GLY A 291 -4.90 8.51 4.73
C GLY A 291 -4.05 9.56 5.39
N VAL A 292 -4.47 9.92 6.59
CA VAL A 292 -3.74 10.79 7.47
C VAL A 292 -2.57 9.98 8.04
N ILE A 293 -1.34 10.28 7.63
CA ILE A 293 -0.13 9.74 8.22
C ILE A 293 0.38 10.69 9.29
N ASN A 294 0.97 10.17 10.38
CA ASN A 294 1.72 11.02 11.29
C ASN A 294 3.14 11.22 10.73
N ALA A 295 3.56 12.48 10.67
CA ALA A 295 4.91 12.85 10.29
C ALA A 295 5.44 13.90 11.26
N SER A 296 6.75 13.85 11.49
CA SER A 296 7.47 14.85 12.27
C SER A 296 8.18 15.80 11.31
N PHE A 297 7.95 17.08 11.49
CA PHE A 297 8.34 18.14 10.57
C PHE A 297 9.50 18.96 11.09
N PHE A 298 10.41 19.22 10.17
CA PHE A 298 11.42 20.26 10.23
C PHE A 298 11.02 21.34 9.23
N PHE A 299 10.77 22.57 9.69
CA PHE A 299 10.48 23.71 8.83
C PHE A 299 11.51 24.80 9.10
N ILE A 300 12.12 25.36 8.05
CA ILE A 300 13.17 26.36 8.16
C ILE A 300 12.97 27.48 7.15
N ASP A 301 13.27 28.72 7.57
CA ASP A 301 13.42 29.91 6.72
C ASP A 301 14.77 30.58 6.98
N ILE A 302 15.34 31.21 5.95
CA ILE A 302 16.46 32.13 6.10
C ILE A 302 15.94 33.49 6.59
N VAL A 303 16.47 33.97 7.72
CA VAL A 303 16.06 35.25 8.29
C VAL A 303 16.56 36.41 7.42
N GLY A 304 15.63 37.26 6.98
CA GLY A 304 15.95 38.47 6.20
C GLY A 304 16.30 38.21 4.73
N LEU A 305 15.99 37.03 4.18
CA LEU A 305 16.32 36.74 2.78
C LEU A 305 15.59 37.66 1.77
N SER A 306 14.36 38.06 2.10
CA SER A 306 13.51 38.94 1.30
C SER A 306 13.83 40.44 1.45
N ASP A 307 14.92 40.80 2.15
CA ASP A 307 15.38 42.18 2.26
C ASP A 307 15.70 42.76 0.87
N PRO A 308 15.03 43.84 0.42
CA PRO A 308 15.26 44.46 -0.87
C PRO A 308 16.70 44.96 -1.08
N SER A 309 17.46 45.17 -0.01
CA SER A 309 18.87 45.57 -0.07
C SER A 309 19.82 44.42 -0.45
N LEU A 310 19.35 43.17 -0.39
CA LEU A 310 20.13 41.98 -0.73
C LEU A 310 19.99 41.66 -2.22
N SER A 311 21.11 41.59 -2.94
CA SER A 311 21.08 41.22 -4.37
C SER A 311 20.53 39.81 -4.60
N VAL A 312 19.85 39.61 -5.73
CA VAL A 312 19.31 38.30 -6.13
C VAL A 312 20.40 37.22 -6.15
N GLU A 313 21.61 37.56 -6.60
CA GLU A 313 22.75 36.63 -6.58
C GLU A 313 23.13 36.19 -5.16
N LYS A 314 23.13 37.12 -4.19
CA LYS A 314 23.38 36.80 -2.79
C LYS A 314 22.25 35.96 -2.18
N GLN A 315 21.00 36.21 -2.59
CA GLN A 315 19.85 35.40 -2.17
C GLN A 315 19.99 33.95 -2.65
N ILE A 316 20.30 33.74 -3.94
CA ILE A 316 20.53 32.41 -4.52
C ILE A 316 21.67 31.69 -3.79
N LYS A 317 22.82 32.36 -3.61
CA LYS A 317 23.97 31.78 -2.90
C LYS A 317 23.63 31.33 -1.48
N LYS A 318 22.83 32.12 -0.74
CA LYS A 318 22.39 31.75 0.61
C LYS A 318 21.49 30.50 0.59
N ILE A 319 20.54 30.40 -0.34
CA ILE A 319 19.67 29.22 -0.51
C ILE A 319 20.50 27.98 -0.86
N GLU A 320 21.40 28.07 -1.84
CA GLU A 320 22.25 26.95 -2.26
C GLU A 320 23.17 26.46 -1.15
N ASN A 321 23.78 27.39 -0.40
CA ASN A 321 24.61 27.07 0.74
C ASN A 321 23.80 26.39 1.85
N LEU A 322 22.59 26.90 2.17
CA LEU A 322 21.70 26.27 3.14
C LEU A 322 21.34 24.84 2.72
N ASN A 323 20.92 24.63 1.47
CA ASN A 323 20.54 23.32 0.94
C ASN A 323 21.71 22.32 0.97
N ARG A 324 22.93 22.79 0.69
CA ARG A 324 24.15 21.97 0.78
C ARG A 324 24.43 21.56 2.23
N LEU A 325 24.31 22.49 3.18
CA LEU A 325 24.53 22.21 4.59
C LEU A 325 23.50 21.20 5.13
N ILE A 326 22.21 21.38 4.79
CA ILE A 326 21.14 20.45 5.19
C ILE A 326 21.37 19.05 4.61
N SER A 327 21.71 18.97 3.32
CA SER A 327 21.95 17.68 2.64
C SER A 327 23.17 16.93 3.19
N SER A 328 24.13 17.64 3.82
CA SER A 328 25.31 17.08 4.49
C SER A 328 25.07 16.64 5.94
N CYS A 329 23.83 16.75 6.45
CA CYS A 329 23.48 16.33 7.80
C CYS A 329 23.09 14.85 7.84
N ASP A 330 23.66 14.09 8.78
CA ASP A 330 23.38 12.67 8.97
C ASP A 330 21.89 12.40 9.21
N ALA A 331 21.19 13.31 9.87
CA ALA A 331 19.75 13.17 10.12
C ALA A 331 18.93 13.04 8.82
N VAL A 332 19.37 13.69 7.73
CA VAL A 332 18.76 13.55 6.40
C VAL A 332 19.23 12.26 5.74
N ALA A 333 20.52 11.94 5.82
CA ALA A 333 21.09 10.74 5.20
C ALA A 333 20.53 9.42 5.78
N ARG A 334 20.24 9.39 7.10
CA ARG A 334 19.69 8.22 7.80
C ARG A 334 18.23 7.92 7.48
N ALA A 335 17.47 8.89 6.95
CA ALA A 335 16.09 8.67 6.54
C ALA A 335 16.05 8.14 5.09
N PRO A 336 15.47 6.97 4.80
CA PRO A 336 15.28 6.50 3.43
C PRO A 336 14.53 7.51 2.56
N LYS A 337 14.82 7.55 1.25
CA LYS A 337 14.22 8.53 0.32
C LYS A 337 12.70 8.42 0.25
N ASP A 338 12.16 7.21 0.35
CA ASP A 338 10.72 6.90 0.38
C ASP A 338 10.07 7.17 1.76
N LYS A 339 10.87 7.52 2.78
CA LYS A 339 10.43 7.78 4.16
C LYS A 339 10.65 9.23 4.61
N ARG A 340 10.95 10.12 3.66
CA ARG A 340 11.10 11.56 3.87
C ARG A 340 10.48 12.35 2.73
N ILE A 341 9.85 13.48 3.05
CA ILE A 341 9.18 14.34 2.07
C ILE A 341 9.82 15.71 2.16
N ILE A 342 10.29 16.24 1.03
CA ILE A 342 11.03 17.49 0.96
C ILE A 342 10.24 18.50 0.12
N LEU A 343 9.96 19.66 0.72
CA LEU A 343 9.14 20.72 0.16
C LEU A 343 9.90 22.05 0.16
N PRO A 344 10.25 22.63 -1.00
CA PRO A 344 10.82 23.97 -1.03
C PRO A 344 9.75 25.03 -0.71
N THR A 345 10.10 26.05 0.09
CA THR A 345 9.18 27.12 0.49
C THR A 345 9.52 28.49 -0.10
N GLY A 346 10.58 28.55 -0.92
CA GLY A 346 11.11 29.77 -1.53
C GLY A 346 12.44 30.17 -0.91
N ASP A 347 12.39 30.71 0.30
CA ASP A 347 13.54 31.14 1.12
C ASP A 347 13.99 30.09 2.15
N GLY A 348 13.41 28.89 2.07
CA GLY A 348 13.54 27.85 3.07
C GLY A 348 13.12 26.48 2.55
N MET A 349 12.87 25.57 3.49
CA MET A 349 12.50 24.19 3.20
C MET A 349 11.69 23.58 4.34
N ALA A 350 10.77 22.69 4.00
CA ALA A 350 10.14 21.78 4.94
C ALA A 350 10.55 20.34 4.64
N ILE A 351 10.88 19.58 5.68
CA ILE A 351 11.19 18.16 5.62
C ILE A 351 10.29 17.41 6.58
N GLY A 352 9.48 16.49 6.07
CA GLY A 352 8.67 15.56 6.85
C GLY A 352 9.37 14.20 6.99
N PHE A 353 9.49 13.70 8.22
CA PHE A 353 10.05 12.39 8.56
C PHE A 353 8.94 11.45 9.01
N LEU A 354 8.83 10.28 8.36
CA LEU A 354 7.67 9.38 8.54
C LEU A 354 7.83 8.36 9.67
N MET A 355 9.06 8.06 10.11
CA MET A 355 9.31 6.90 10.98
C MET A 355 10.06 7.23 12.27
N ASN A 356 10.66 8.41 12.40
CA ASN A 356 11.47 8.75 13.58
C ASN A 356 11.27 10.21 14.01
N PRO A 357 10.66 10.45 15.20
CA PRO A 357 10.35 11.79 15.68
C PRO A 357 11.57 12.57 16.18
N GLU A 358 12.73 11.94 16.39
CA GLU A 358 13.96 12.63 16.82
C GLU A 358 14.66 13.37 15.68
N LEU A 359 14.46 12.91 14.44
CA LEU A 359 15.20 13.41 13.28
C LEU A 359 15.06 14.92 13.03
N PRO A 360 13.88 15.56 13.17
CA PRO A 360 13.78 17.01 13.05
C PRO A 360 14.65 17.78 14.05
N LEU A 361 14.70 17.35 15.32
CA LEU A 361 15.51 18.00 16.34
C LEU A 361 17.01 17.75 16.09
N GLN A 362 17.38 16.51 15.77
CA GLN A 362 18.76 16.15 15.42
C GLN A 362 19.26 16.93 14.21
N LEU A 363 18.43 17.07 13.17
CA LEU A 363 18.73 17.89 12.00
C LEU A 363 18.98 19.35 12.40
N SER A 364 18.10 19.92 13.24
CA SER A 364 18.22 21.31 13.71
C SER A 364 19.56 21.55 14.44
N MET A 365 19.93 20.63 15.34
CA MET A 365 21.19 20.71 16.10
C MET A 365 22.41 20.58 15.19
N GLN A 366 22.42 19.61 14.27
CA GLN A 366 23.51 19.40 13.31
C GLN A 366 23.68 20.62 12.38
N LEU A 367 22.55 21.15 11.88
CA LEU A 367 22.55 22.31 10.99
C LEU A 367 23.10 23.55 11.69
N HIS A 368 22.69 23.83 12.94
CA HIS A 368 23.19 24.99 13.69
C HIS A 368 24.70 24.93 13.91
N ARG A 369 25.27 23.77 14.21
CA ARG A 369 26.72 23.60 14.35
C ARG A 369 27.46 23.90 13.05
N LYS A 370 26.95 23.35 11.94
CA LYS A 370 27.50 23.57 10.59
C LYS A 370 27.37 25.04 10.15
N LEU A 371 26.23 25.68 10.40
CA LEU A 371 26.02 27.11 10.18
C LEU A 371 26.96 27.96 11.03
N GLY A 372 27.20 27.58 12.29
CA GLY A 372 28.17 28.24 13.15
C GLY A 372 29.60 28.18 12.62
N ALA A 373 30.00 27.03 12.04
CA ALA A 373 31.29 26.91 11.37
C ALA A 373 31.35 27.72 10.06
N PHE A 374 30.32 27.63 9.23
CA PHE A 374 30.20 28.36 7.97
C PHE A 374 30.22 29.89 8.17
N ASN A 375 29.43 30.40 9.13
CA ASN A 375 29.31 31.83 9.40
C ASN A 375 30.59 32.44 9.99
N LYS A 376 31.46 31.64 10.63
CA LYS A 376 32.78 32.10 11.10
C LYS A 376 33.74 32.36 9.94
N SER A 377 33.59 31.65 8.83
CA SER A 377 34.43 31.78 7.63
C SER A 377 33.77 32.62 6.53
N ALA A 378 32.50 32.99 6.69
CA ALA A 378 31.72 33.70 5.67
C ALA A 378 32.11 35.18 5.58
N GLY A 379 32.09 35.75 4.37
CA GLY A 379 32.32 37.18 4.15
C GLY A 379 31.20 38.06 4.73
N ALA A 380 31.45 39.36 4.82
CA ALA A 380 30.46 40.32 5.31
C ALA A 380 29.16 40.28 4.48
N GLY A 381 28.04 40.02 5.14
CA GLY A 381 26.72 39.87 4.51
C GLY A 381 26.43 38.49 3.91
N GLU A 382 27.38 37.54 3.97
CA GLU A 382 27.18 36.16 3.49
C GLU A 382 26.64 35.22 4.57
N ALA A 383 26.83 35.57 5.85
CA ALA A 383 26.34 34.81 6.98
C ALA A 383 24.85 34.47 6.86
N ILE A 384 24.49 33.22 7.13
CA ILE A 384 23.14 32.70 7.01
C ILE A 384 22.55 32.60 8.42
N GLY A 385 21.56 33.44 8.69
CA GLY A 385 20.68 33.33 9.86
C GLY A 385 19.47 32.48 9.51
N VAL A 386 19.04 31.64 10.43
CA VAL A 386 17.89 30.74 10.22
C VAL A 386 17.00 30.70 11.44
N ARG A 387 15.73 30.46 11.22
CA ARG A 387 14.75 30.14 12.27
C ARG A 387 14.07 28.83 11.89
N ILE A 388 13.88 27.97 12.88
CA ILE A 388 13.42 26.60 12.69
C ILE A 388 12.20 26.36 13.56
N GLY A 389 11.16 25.78 12.97
CA GLY A 389 9.97 25.32 13.67
C GLY A 389 9.78 23.83 13.49
N LEU A 390 9.53 23.15 14.60
CA LEU A 390 9.32 21.71 14.66
C LEU A 390 7.92 21.41 15.18
N SER A 391 7.29 20.41 14.58
CA SER A 391 5.99 19.92 15.00
C SER A 391 5.83 18.48 14.54
N ALA A 392 4.95 17.73 15.17
CA ALA A 392 4.53 16.43 14.67
C ALA A 392 3.01 16.39 14.61
N GLY A 393 2.50 15.68 13.62
CA GLY A 393 1.07 15.47 13.55
C GLY A 393 0.58 14.87 12.25
N PRO A 394 -0.75 14.72 12.18
CA PRO A 394 -1.44 14.17 11.02
C PRO A 394 -1.20 15.02 9.78
N VAL A 395 -0.86 14.38 8.67
CA VAL A 395 -0.79 14.99 7.33
C VAL A 395 -1.32 14.02 6.28
N PHE A 396 -1.83 14.58 5.20
CA PHE A 396 -2.15 13.85 3.99
C PHE A 396 -1.12 14.18 2.91
N VAL A 397 -0.84 13.19 2.07
CA VAL A 397 0.10 13.34 0.97
C VAL A 397 -0.68 13.60 -0.30
N VAL A 398 -0.32 14.64 -1.01
CA VAL A 398 -0.95 15.05 -2.28
C VAL A 398 0.11 15.10 -3.36
N SER A 399 -0.23 14.73 -4.57
CA SER A 399 0.65 14.95 -5.72
C SER A 399 0.32 16.32 -6.33
N ASP A 400 1.34 17.10 -6.67
CA ASP A 400 1.14 18.30 -7.48
C ASP A 400 0.84 17.94 -8.94
N ILE A 401 0.57 18.98 -9.77
CA ILE A 401 0.29 18.81 -11.20
C ILE A 401 1.46 18.18 -11.97
N ASN A 402 2.67 18.21 -11.43
CA ASN A 402 3.88 17.63 -12.03
C ASN A 402 4.17 16.22 -11.49
N GLY A 403 3.32 15.68 -10.62
CA GLY A 403 3.49 14.36 -10.00
C GLY A 403 4.45 14.34 -8.80
N ASN A 404 4.91 15.48 -8.30
CA ASN A 404 5.73 15.54 -7.09
C ASN A 404 4.87 15.33 -5.85
N GLN A 405 5.39 14.56 -4.88
CA GLN A 405 4.72 14.35 -3.60
C GLN A 405 4.88 15.56 -2.68
N ASN A 406 3.75 16.11 -2.28
CA ASN A 406 3.60 17.16 -1.29
C ASN A 406 2.86 16.66 -0.06
N VAL A 407 2.92 17.42 1.03
CA VAL A 407 2.15 17.14 2.25
C VAL A 407 1.41 18.34 2.75
N TRP A 408 0.23 18.07 3.29
CA TRP A 408 -0.60 19.07 3.90
C TRP A 408 -1.27 18.53 5.16
N GLY A 409 -1.39 19.37 6.18
CA GLY A 409 -2.07 19.01 7.41
C GLY A 409 -1.57 19.80 8.62
N PRO A 410 -2.19 19.59 9.79
CA PRO A 410 -1.85 20.31 11.01
C PRO A 410 -0.36 20.22 11.38
N GLY A 411 0.30 19.08 11.14
CA GLY A 411 1.72 18.90 11.47
C GLY A 411 2.62 19.94 10.81
N ILE A 412 2.59 20.05 9.48
CA ILE A 412 3.43 20.99 8.71
C ILE A 412 2.99 22.45 8.91
N ILE A 413 1.68 22.71 9.01
CA ILE A 413 1.15 24.05 9.25
C ILE A 413 1.62 24.57 10.61
N LEU A 414 1.56 23.72 11.63
CA LEU A 414 1.99 24.09 12.98
C LEU A 414 3.49 24.28 13.05
N ALA A 415 4.30 23.46 12.37
CA ALA A 415 5.74 23.66 12.27
C ALA A 415 6.07 25.05 11.70
N ARG A 416 5.42 25.45 10.60
CA ARG A 416 5.56 26.80 10.04
C ARG A 416 5.14 27.90 11.01
N ARG A 417 3.98 27.75 11.65
CA ARG A 417 3.46 28.76 12.59
C ARG A 417 4.37 28.95 13.79
N VAL A 418 4.93 27.86 14.30
CA VAL A 418 5.88 27.89 15.41
C VAL A 418 7.21 28.52 14.96
N MET A 419 7.70 28.20 13.77
CA MET A 419 8.87 28.87 13.18
C MET A 419 8.66 30.38 13.06
N ASP A 420 7.50 30.82 12.58
CA ASP A 420 7.19 32.25 12.37
C ASP A 420 7.25 33.08 13.67
N ILE A 421 7.16 32.44 14.83
CA ILE A 421 7.34 33.12 16.13
C ILE A 421 8.82 33.44 16.38
N GLY A 422 9.72 32.62 15.85
CA GLY A 422 11.15 32.66 16.12
C GLY A 422 11.88 33.79 15.41
N ASP A 423 12.79 34.41 16.16
CA ASP A 423 13.87 35.24 15.63
C ASP A 423 15.06 34.38 15.15
N ASP A 424 16.14 35.03 14.70
CA ASP A 424 17.36 34.36 14.30
C ASP A 424 17.88 33.37 15.36
N ARG A 425 18.35 32.23 14.85
CA ARG A 425 18.84 31.06 15.58
C ARG A 425 17.82 30.36 16.48
N HIS A 426 16.54 30.67 16.45
CA HIS A 426 15.58 29.89 17.23
C HIS A 426 15.32 28.51 16.62
N ILE A 427 15.20 27.51 17.50
CA ILE A 427 14.61 26.20 17.20
C ILE A 427 13.39 26.07 18.11
N LEU A 428 12.21 26.33 17.57
CA LEU A 428 10.97 26.30 18.32
C LEU A 428 10.20 25.02 18.05
N LEU A 429 9.52 24.50 19.07
CA LEU A 429 8.75 23.26 18.99
C LEU A 429 7.31 23.50 19.44
N ALA A 430 6.38 22.88 18.73
CA ALA A 430 5.03 22.68 19.21
C ALA A 430 4.98 21.69 20.37
N ASP A 431 3.95 21.80 21.20
CA ASP A 431 3.63 20.89 22.30
C ASP A 431 3.69 19.41 21.91
N SER A 432 3.02 19.02 20.82
CA SER A 432 2.90 17.62 20.39
C SER A 432 4.24 16.91 20.24
N LEU A 433 5.25 17.61 19.71
CA LEU A 433 6.58 17.05 19.50
C LEU A 433 7.50 17.28 20.71
N ALA A 434 7.41 18.44 21.35
CA ALA A 434 8.26 18.76 22.50
C ALA A 434 8.03 17.78 23.67
N GLU A 435 6.77 17.52 24.02
CA GLU A 435 6.43 16.62 25.12
C GLU A 435 6.85 15.17 24.81
N GLN A 436 6.71 14.72 23.56
CA GLN A 436 7.21 13.41 23.12
C GLN A 436 8.74 13.29 23.29
N LEU A 437 9.51 14.28 22.84
CA LEU A 437 10.97 14.25 22.92
C LEU A 437 11.47 14.33 24.37
N ILE A 438 10.89 15.21 25.18
CA ILE A 438 11.21 15.34 26.62
C ILE A 438 11.01 14.00 27.35
N ASN A 439 10.01 13.20 26.95
CA ASN A 439 9.76 11.89 27.54
C ASN A 439 10.67 10.78 27.01
N LEU A 440 11.32 10.99 25.87
CA LEU A 440 12.16 9.99 25.24
C LEU A 440 13.53 9.88 25.93
N LYS A 441 14.16 11.01 26.26
CA LYS A 441 15.52 11.04 26.83
C LYS A 441 15.74 12.21 27.78
N ASP A 442 16.49 11.99 28.86
CA ASP A 442 16.85 13.03 29.83
C ASP A 442 17.67 14.18 29.23
N GLU A 443 18.46 13.91 28.20
CA GLU A 443 19.19 14.95 27.47
C GLU A 443 18.24 16.00 26.87
N TYR A 444 17.09 15.57 26.33
CA TYR A 444 16.10 16.46 25.73
C TYR A 444 15.40 17.31 26.77
N ARG A 445 15.18 16.79 27.99
CA ARG A 445 14.65 17.58 29.12
C ARG A 445 15.52 18.77 29.48
N ARG A 446 16.84 18.68 29.29
CA ARG A 446 17.79 19.75 29.65
C ARG A 446 17.84 20.86 28.60
N ILE A 447 17.62 20.51 27.33
CA ILE A 447 17.79 21.44 26.21
C ILE A 447 16.47 22.01 25.69
N ILE A 448 15.33 21.33 25.89
CA ILE A 448 14.00 21.79 25.48
C ILE A 448 13.33 22.49 26.67
N LYS A 449 13.06 23.78 26.55
CA LYS A 449 12.44 24.60 27.61
C LYS A 449 11.13 25.20 27.13
N LEU A 450 10.11 25.16 27.98
CA LEU A 450 8.85 25.86 27.73
C LEU A 450 9.12 27.38 27.73
N VAL A 451 8.76 28.06 26.64
CA VAL A 451 8.94 29.53 26.51
C VAL A 451 7.62 30.28 26.50
N SER A 452 6.51 29.64 26.12
CA SER A 452 5.17 30.19 26.32
C SER A 452 4.16 29.07 26.62
N PRO A 453 3.41 29.16 27.73
CA PRO A 453 2.39 28.16 28.10
C PRO A 453 1.10 28.32 27.27
N LYS A 454 0.91 29.46 26.62
CA LYS A 454 -0.29 29.74 25.82
C LYS A 454 0.03 30.82 24.78
N PHE A 455 0.17 30.42 23.54
CA PHE A 455 0.27 31.32 22.40
C PHE A 455 -0.88 31.07 21.44
N THR A 456 -1.64 32.13 21.15
CA THR A 456 -2.79 32.03 20.25
C THR A 456 -2.32 32.20 18.82
N ILE A 457 -2.37 31.11 18.05
CA ILE A 457 -2.09 31.14 16.60
C ILE A 457 -3.36 31.51 15.82
N LYS A 458 -3.23 31.73 14.51
CA LYS A 458 -4.36 32.03 13.62
C LYS A 458 -5.52 31.05 13.83
N HIS A 459 -6.75 31.58 13.83
CA HIS A 459 -8.02 30.90 14.13
C HIS A 459 -8.27 30.55 15.61
N GLY A 460 -7.58 31.21 16.55
CA GLY A 460 -7.91 31.15 17.98
C GLY A 460 -7.44 29.90 18.71
N GLN A 461 -6.68 29.02 18.05
CA GLN A 461 -6.06 27.86 18.67
C GLN A 461 -4.93 28.31 19.59
N ALA A 462 -4.92 27.82 20.83
CA ALA A 462 -3.84 28.06 21.78
C ALA A 462 -2.88 26.88 21.79
N ILE A 463 -1.57 27.15 21.69
CA ILE A 463 -0.51 26.13 21.75
C ILE A 463 0.51 26.51 22.82
N LYS A 464 1.19 25.51 23.38
CA LYS A 464 2.44 25.76 24.10
C LYS A 464 3.59 25.84 23.10
N VAL A 465 4.54 26.73 23.36
CA VAL A 465 5.74 26.89 22.54
C VAL A 465 6.96 26.58 23.40
N TYR A 466 7.81 25.71 22.89
CA TYR A 466 9.08 25.33 23.50
C TYR A 466 10.24 25.82 22.64
N SER A 467 11.39 26.08 23.26
CA SER A 467 12.64 26.40 22.58
C SER A 467 13.70 25.35 22.92
N ALA A 468 14.35 24.79 21.89
CA ALA A 468 15.51 23.94 22.05
C ALA A 468 16.79 24.77 21.92
N SER A 469 17.62 24.80 22.97
CA SER A 469 18.87 25.56 22.95
C SER A 469 19.97 24.97 23.86
N SER A 470 21.20 25.26 23.47
CA SER A 470 22.46 24.88 24.13
C SER A 470 23.49 26.00 23.89
N ALA A 471 24.73 25.81 24.34
CA ALA A 471 25.85 26.70 24.02
C ALA A 471 26.18 26.72 22.51
N ASP A 472 25.95 25.60 21.81
CA ASP A 472 26.37 25.36 20.42
C ASP A 472 25.24 25.39 19.38
N PHE A 473 23.97 25.38 19.80
CA PHE A 473 22.80 25.46 18.92
C PHE A 473 21.61 26.17 19.58
N GLY A 474 20.63 26.55 18.76
CA GLY A 474 19.44 27.27 19.22
C GLY A 474 19.73 28.69 19.71
N ASN A 475 18.68 29.37 20.16
CA ASN A 475 18.71 30.68 20.78
C ASN A 475 17.99 30.57 22.13
N PRO A 476 18.65 30.86 23.26
CA PRO A 476 18.07 30.71 24.59
C PRO A 476 17.14 31.86 24.98
N LYS A 477 17.09 32.95 24.20
CA LYS A 477 16.23 34.09 24.49
C LYS A 477 14.76 33.73 24.20
N VAL A 478 13.84 34.48 24.81
CA VAL A 478 12.42 34.41 24.43
C VAL A 478 12.26 35.17 23.11
N PRO A 479 11.57 34.59 22.10
CA PRO A 479 11.29 35.28 20.85
C PRO A 479 10.58 36.63 21.05
N ALA A 480 10.94 37.65 20.29
CA ALA A 480 10.39 39.00 20.42
C ALA A 480 8.85 39.03 20.27
N ARG A 481 8.30 38.18 19.38
CA ARG A 481 6.85 38.02 19.17
C ARG A 481 6.10 37.45 20.38
N LEU A 482 6.78 36.75 21.28
CA LEU A 482 6.20 36.24 22.52
C LEU A 482 6.37 37.21 23.70
N ALA A 483 7.34 38.12 23.61
CA ALA A 483 7.56 39.14 24.64
C ALA A 483 6.61 40.35 24.50
N ALA A 484 5.98 40.51 23.33
CA ALA A 484 5.12 41.65 22.99
C ALA A 484 3.62 41.40 23.17
N GLY A 485 3.21 40.20 23.60
CA GLY A 485 1.81 39.81 23.85
C GLY A 485 1.69 39.03 25.13
#